data_AF-A0A926PZB1-F1
#
_entry.id   AF-A0A926PZB1-F1
#
_cell.length_a   1.000
_cell.length_b   1.000
_cell.length_c   1.000
_cell.angle_alpha   90.00
_cell.angle_beta   90.00
_cell.angle_gamma   90.00
#
_symmetry.space_group_name_H-M   'P 1'
#
loop_
_entity.id
_entity.type
_entity.pdbx_description
1 polymer ?
#
loop_
_entity_poly.entity_id
_entity_poly.type
_entity_poly.pdbx_seq_one_letter_code
_entity_poly.pdbx_strand_id
1 'polypeptide(L)'
;MSGCCGPILVSNGTGTTTDPITDVEYVTLCDVAADGTSTAFLRRFVHAQDGTLSSTADLALDGATAYTPTGTVTVCTGDTTTPPVTTQTASTHRQVLTDPTTFDVFAAATGTVESVTVTVIAAGTAGPSVTTASGTSRVYGGESVTWSALPDVAAGSDELTGPLSVTTTDGDTVAVSWTERP
;
A
#
# COMPACT_ATOMS: atom_id res chain seq x y z
N MET A 1 -26.18 14.38 30.57
CA MET A 1 -25.56 14.52 29.24
C MET A 1 -24.90 13.20 28.93
N SER A 2 -25.66 12.32 28.26
CA SER A 2 -25.38 10.90 28.08
C SER A 2 -24.68 10.68 26.75
N GLY A 3 -23.62 9.86 26.77
CA GLY A 3 -22.68 9.67 25.68
C GLY A 3 -23.29 9.11 24.39
N CYS A 4 -22.79 9.61 23.27
CA CYS A 4 -22.94 9.02 21.95
C CYS A 4 -21.89 7.92 21.77
N CYS A 5 -22.22 6.70 22.14
CA CYS A 5 -21.52 5.50 21.68
C CYS A 5 -22.50 4.72 20.81
N GLY A 6 -22.43 4.90 19.49
CA GLY A 6 -23.14 4.03 18.56
C GLY A 6 -22.49 2.64 18.56
N PRO A 7 -23.24 1.56 18.30
CA PRO A 7 -22.66 0.23 18.27
C PRO A 7 -21.71 0.11 17.08
N ILE A 8 -20.48 -0.34 17.33
CA ILE A 8 -19.65 -1.01 16.32
C ILE A 8 -20.52 -2.11 15.72
N LEU A 9 -20.66 -2.13 14.39
CA LEU A 9 -21.29 -3.23 13.68
C LEU A 9 -20.45 -4.49 13.88
N VAL A 10 -20.77 -5.26 14.90
CA VAL A 10 -20.29 -6.64 15.04
C VAL A 10 -21.15 -7.46 14.10
N SER A 11 -20.60 -7.79 12.93
CA SER A 11 -21.17 -8.81 12.05
C SER A 11 -21.07 -10.15 12.77
N ASN A 12 -22.15 -10.57 13.42
CA ASN A 12 -22.32 -11.96 13.86
C ASN A 12 -22.78 -12.77 12.65
N GLY A 13 -21.87 -12.96 11.69
CA GLY A 13 -22.08 -13.89 10.59
C GLY A 13 -22.15 -15.31 11.15
N THR A 14 -23.37 -15.83 11.31
CA THR A 14 -23.61 -17.27 11.48
C THR A 14 -23.43 -17.93 10.11
N GLY A 15 -22.19 -18.00 9.65
CA GLY A 15 -21.84 -18.76 8.45
C GLY A 15 -22.06 -20.24 8.73
N THR A 16 -23.08 -20.83 8.11
CA THR A 16 -23.25 -22.28 8.08
C THR A 16 -22.13 -22.87 7.23
N THR A 17 -21.13 -23.50 7.86
CA THR A 17 -19.90 -24.02 7.24
C THR A 17 -20.10 -25.35 6.49
N THR A 18 -21.21 -25.51 5.75
CA THR A 18 -21.49 -26.74 4.99
C THR A 18 -21.18 -26.64 3.50
N ASP A 19 -20.57 -25.54 3.05
CA ASP A 19 -19.85 -25.57 1.78
C ASP A 19 -18.40 -26.00 2.09
N PRO A 20 -17.91 -27.15 1.59
CA PRO A 20 -16.51 -27.49 1.75
C PRO A 20 -15.72 -26.44 0.97
N ILE A 21 -15.23 -25.43 1.69
CA ILE A 21 -14.25 -24.48 1.17
C ILE A 21 -12.99 -25.29 0.84
N THR A 22 -12.92 -25.72 -0.42
CA THR A 22 -11.72 -26.26 -1.02
C THR A 22 -10.83 -25.06 -1.34
N ASP A 23 -9.62 -25.06 -0.80
CA ASP A 23 -8.64 -24.05 -1.17
C ASP A 23 -8.01 -24.46 -2.50
N VAL A 24 -7.81 -23.48 -3.39
CA VAL A 24 -7.33 -23.71 -4.74
C VAL A 24 -6.24 -22.70 -5.08
N GLU A 25 -5.02 -23.20 -5.22
CA GLU A 25 -3.85 -22.41 -5.57
C GLU A 25 -3.33 -22.82 -6.94
N TYR A 26 -2.77 -21.83 -7.65
CA TYR A 26 -2.13 -22.03 -8.94
C TYR A 26 -0.68 -21.60 -8.86
N VAL A 27 0.21 -22.44 -9.40
CA VAL A 27 1.62 -22.12 -9.57
C VAL A 27 1.98 -22.24 -11.04
N THR A 28 2.59 -21.20 -11.60
CA THR A 28 3.18 -21.27 -12.94
C THR A 28 4.49 -22.03 -12.89
N LEU A 29 4.57 -23.12 -13.64
CA LEU A 29 5.75 -23.97 -13.78
C LEU A 29 6.16 -24.05 -15.25
N CYS A 30 7.39 -24.45 -15.50
CA CYS A 30 7.93 -24.59 -16.84
C CYS A 30 8.32 -26.04 -17.10
N ASP A 31 7.83 -26.57 -18.21
CA ASP A 31 8.22 -27.84 -18.78
C ASP A 31 9.42 -27.62 -19.72
N VAL A 32 10.60 -28.10 -19.31
CA VAL A 32 11.86 -27.92 -20.04
C VAL A 32 12.17 -29.19 -20.83
N ALA A 33 12.06 -29.10 -22.15
CA ALA A 33 12.40 -30.16 -23.07
C ALA A 33 13.92 -30.41 -23.11
N ALA A 34 14.33 -31.56 -23.67
CA ALA A 34 15.73 -31.96 -23.74
C ALA A 34 16.62 -31.00 -24.57
N ASP A 35 16.02 -30.23 -25.47
CA ASP A 35 16.69 -29.19 -26.27
C ASP A 35 16.78 -27.83 -25.56
N GLY A 36 16.27 -27.73 -24.33
CA GLY A 36 16.22 -26.51 -23.54
C GLY A 36 15.00 -25.64 -23.79
N THR A 37 14.08 -26.03 -24.67
CA THR A 37 12.82 -25.31 -24.88
C THR A 37 11.98 -25.34 -23.61
N SER A 38 11.62 -24.17 -23.07
CA SER A 38 10.83 -24.03 -21.85
C SER A 38 9.40 -23.62 -22.19
N THR A 39 8.42 -24.46 -21.82
CA THR A 39 6.98 -24.19 -22.02
C THR A 39 6.29 -23.97 -20.68
N ALA A 40 5.73 -22.78 -20.47
CA ALA A 40 5.01 -22.47 -19.23
C ALA A 40 3.62 -23.14 -19.18
N PHE A 41 3.22 -23.62 -18.00
CA PHE A 41 1.92 -24.18 -17.71
C PHE A 41 1.52 -23.89 -16.25
N LEU A 42 0.27 -24.15 -15.88
CA LEU A 42 -0.23 -23.98 -14.52
C LEU A 42 -0.35 -25.33 -13.82
N ARG A 43 0.17 -25.45 -12.60
CA ARG A 43 -0.17 -26.54 -11.68
C ARG A 43 -1.17 -26.02 -10.65
N ARG A 44 -2.37 -26.59 -10.67
CA ARG A 44 -3.40 -26.35 -9.66
C ARG A 44 -3.22 -27.32 -8.51
N PHE A 45 -3.21 -26.81 -7.29
CA PHE A 45 -3.32 -27.57 -6.06
C PHE A 45 -4.73 -27.35 -5.51
N VAL A 46 -5.33 -28.42 -4.97
CA VAL A 46 -6.61 -28.33 -4.28
C VAL A 46 -6.39 -28.89 -2.90
N HIS A 47 -6.60 -28.09 -1.88
CA HIS A 47 -6.51 -28.51 -0.49
C HIS A 47 -7.89 -28.76 0.10
N ALA A 48 -7.98 -29.80 0.92
CA ALA A 48 -9.15 -30.06 1.75
C ALA A 48 -9.21 -29.04 2.91
N GLN A 49 -10.34 -29.02 3.61
CA GLN A 49 -10.58 -28.07 4.70
C GLN A 49 -9.57 -28.17 5.85
N ASP A 50 -8.96 -29.34 6.04
CA ASP A 50 -7.91 -29.57 7.04
C ASP A 50 -6.50 -29.16 6.55
N GLY A 51 -6.41 -28.53 5.37
CA GLY A 51 -5.17 -28.12 4.71
C GLY A 51 -4.42 -29.24 4.00
N THR A 52 -4.93 -30.48 4.04
CA THR A 52 -4.28 -31.60 3.33
C THR A 52 -4.45 -31.45 1.83
N LEU A 53 -3.40 -31.78 1.06
CA LEU A 53 -3.46 -31.77 -0.40
C LEU A 53 -4.43 -32.86 -0.87
N SER A 54 -5.54 -32.46 -1.48
CA SER A 54 -6.59 -33.35 -1.99
C SER A 54 -6.29 -33.80 -3.42
N SER A 55 -5.89 -32.87 -4.30
CA SER A 55 -5.54 -33.21 -5.68
C SER A 55 -4.63 -32.17 -6.34
N THR A 56 -4.01 -32.57 -7.44
CA THR A 56 -3.26 -31.68 -8.34
C THR A 56 -3.68 -31.88 -9.78
N ALA A 57 -3.68 -30.81 -10.58
CA ALA A 57 -3.92 -30.88 -12.02
C ALA A 57 -2.98 -29.94 -12.77
N ASP A 58 -2.41 -30.42 -13.88
CA ASP A 58 -1.61 -29.62 -14.79
C ASP A 58 -2.51 -29.10 -15.93
N LEU A 59 -2.47 -27.79 -16.15
CA LEU A 59 -3.36 -27.06 -17.03
C LEU A 59 -2.53 -26.14 -17.93
N ALA A 60 -3.03 -25.84 -19.13
CA ALA A 60 -2.50 -24.77 -19.94
C ALA A 60 -2.70 -23.42 -19.21
N LEU A 61 -2.07 -22.36 -19.71
CA LEU A 61 -2.15 -21.02 -19.12
C LEU A 61 -3.57 -20.42 -19.14
N ASP A 62 -4.52 -21.04 -19.86
CA ASP A 62 -5.94 -20.68 -19.81
C ASP A 62 -6.66 -21.17 -18.53
N GLY A 63 -6.00 -21.99 -17.71
CA GLY A 63 -6.53 -22.52 -16.46
C GLY A 63 -7.64 -23.57 -16.63
N ALA A 64 -7.87 -24.07 -17.85
CA ALA A 64 -8.98 -24.98 -18.16
C ALA A 64 -8.54 -26.20 -18.99
N THR A 65 -7.68 -26.01 -19.99
CA THR A 65 -7.22 -27.08 -20.87
C THR A 65 -6.20 -27.93 -20.12
N ALA A 66 -6.34 -29.26 -20.13
CA ALA A 66 -5.36 -30.15 -19.50
C ALA A 66 -3.99 -30.04 -20.19
N TYR A 67 -2.92 -30.03 -19.39
CA TYR A 67 -1.54 -30.00 -19.86
C TYR A 67 -0.78 -31.22 -19.32
N THR A 68 0.02 -31.86 -20.18
CA THR A 68 0.86 -32.99 -19.79
C THR A 68 2.31 -32.60 -20.05
N PRO A 69 3.12 -32.37 -18.99
CA PRO A 69 4.54 -32.13 -19.16
C PRO A 69 5.23 -33.31 -19.87
N THR A 70 6.11 -32.99 -20.80
CA THR A 70 6.89 -33.94 -21.61
C THR A 70 8.38 -33.91 -21.30
N GLY A 71 8.85 -32.84 -20.66
CA GLY A 71 10.21 -32.64 -20.21
C GLY A 71 10.32 -32.57 -18.68
N THR A 72 11.32 -31.83 -18.21
CA THR A 72 11.58 -31.63 -16.78
C THR A 72 10.81 -30.43 -16.27
N VAL A 73 9.93 -30.64 -15.30
CA VAL A 73 9.19 -29.55 -14.65
C VAL A 73 10.11 -28.80 -13.68
N THR A 74 10.25 -27.49 -13.88
CA THR A 74 11.00 -26.58 -13.02
C THR A 74 10.16 -25.35 -12.68
N VAL A 75 10.61 -24.56 -11.70
CA VAL A 75 10.17 -23.17 -11.58
C VAL A 75 10.58 -22.45 -12.87
N CYS A 76 9.64 -21.74 -13.49
CA CYS A 76 9.97 -20.90 -14.63
C CYS A 76 11.08 -19.93 -14.24
N THR A 77 12.20 -20.01 -14.95
CA THR A 77 13.18 -18.93 -14.94
C THR A 77 12.51 -17.76 -15.64
N GLY A 78 11.84 -16.90 -14.86
CA GLY A 78 11.44 -15.61 -15.38
C GLY A 78 12.69 -14.91 -15.89
N ASP A 79 12.59 -14.29 -17.06
CA ASP A 79 13.54 -13.26 -17.46
C ASP A 79 13.79 -12.39 -16.23
N THR A 80 15.04 -12.33 -15.76
CA THR A 80 15.46 -11.49 -14.63
C THR A 80 15.41 -10.00 -15.00
N THR A 81 14.48 -9.61 -15.86
CA THR A 81 14.13 -8.24 -16.18
C THR A 81 13.20 -7.65 -15.14
N THR A 82 12.99 -8.29 -13.98
CA THR A 82 12.72 -7.52 -12.77
C THR A 82 13.85 -6.48 -12.73
N PRO A 83 13.55 -5.18 -13.00
CA PRO A 83 14.57 -4.17 -12.81
C PRO A 83 15.12 -4.38 -11.41
N PRO A 84 16.44 -4.23 -11.19
CA PRO A 84 16.99 -4.39 -9.84
C PRO A 84 16.05 -3.64 -8.90
N VAL A 85 15.62 -4.29 -7.82
CA VAL A 85 14.92 -3.58 -6.74
C VAL A 85 15.93 -2.57 -6.26
N THR A 86 15.94 -1.38 -6.87
CA THR A 86 16.61 -0.22 -6.35
C THR A 86 15.93 -0.04 -5.01
N THR A 87 16.68 -0.30 -3.95
CA THR A 87 16.23 -0.10 -2.59
C THR A 87 15.83 1.36 -2.51
N GLN A 88 14.53 1.65 -2.68
CA GLN A 88 14.02 2.99 -2.57
C GLN A 88 14.19 3.36 -1.11
N THR A 89 15.27 4.10 -0.83
CA THR A 89 15.59 4.51 0.53
C THR A 89 14.76 5.76 0.79
N ALA A 90 13.47 5.57 1.06
CA ALA A 90 12.65 6.65 1.55
C ALA A 90 12.99 6.88 3.03
N SER A 91 13.36 8.11 3.39
CA SER A 91 13.51 8.53 4.77
C SER A 91 12.15 8.97 5.30
N THR A 92 11.84 8.62 6.55
CA THR A 92 10.60 9.03 7.23
C THR A 92 10.93 10.05 8.30
N HIS A 93 10.13 11.10 8.38
CA HIS A 93 10.35 12.21 9.29
C HIS A 93 9.05 12.55 10.01
N ARG A 94 9.18 13.14 11.21
CA ARG A 94 8.06 13.63 11.99
C ARG A 94 8.45 14.84 12.82
N GLN A 95 7.65 15.91 12.71
CA GLN A 95 7.75 17.10 13.54
C GLN A 95 6.46 17.29 14.33
N VAL A 96 6.58 17.60 15.63
CA VAL A 96 5.44 18.01 16.46
C VAL A 96 5.52 19.52 16.70
N LEU A 97 4.40 20.20 16.52
CA LEU A 97 4.24 21.64 16.69
C LEU A 97 3.27 21.88 17.85
N THR A 98 3.69 22.63 18.88
CA THR A 98 2.89 22.89 20.11
C THR A 98 2.74 24.37 20.46
N ASP A 99 3.53 25.24 19.82
CA ASP A 99 3.51 26.69 20.01
C ASP A 99 3.06 27.38 18.70
N PRO A 100 2.70 28.67 18.73
CA PRO A 100 2.48 29.43 17.51
C PRO A 100 3.71 29.41 16.62
N THR A 101 3.63 28.70 15.49
CA THR A 101 4.76 28.55 14.58
C THR A 101 4.26 28.24 13.17
N THR A 102 5.13 28.45 12.19
CA THR A 102 4.93 28.00 10.82
C THR A 102 6.04 27.02 10.47
N PHE A 103 5.64 25.82 10.04
CA PHE A 103 6.53 24.76 9.59
C PHE A 103 6.34 24.54 8.10
N ASP A 104 7.38 24.73 7.30
CA ASP A 104 7.40 24.42 5.88
C ASP A 104 8.07 23.06 5.66
N VAL A 105 7.31 22.10 5.11
CA VAL A 105 7.78 20.73 4.91
C VAL A 105 8.89 20.68 3.86
N PHE A 106 8.78 21.47 2.78
CA PHE A 106 9.76 21.48 1.71
C PHE A 106 11.06 22.21 2.09
N ALA A 107 10.98 23.16 3.03
CA ALA A 107 12.17 23.78 3.60
C ALA A 107 12.88 22.89 4.63
N ALA A 108 12.13 22.00 5.30
CA ALA A 108 12.67 21.05 6.27
C ALA A 108 13.23 19.78 5.61
N ALA A 109 12.69 19.40 4.46
CA ALA A 109 13.14 18.24 3.69
C ALA A 109 14.53 18.47 3.09
N THR A 110 15.33 17.41 3.02
CA THR A 110 16.65 17.44 2.37
C THR A 110 16.65 16.78 1.00
N GLY A 111 15.62 15.97 0.72
CA GLY A 111 15.37 15.32 -0.55
C GLY A 111 14.01 15.65 -1.16
N THR A 112 13.59 14.85 -2.13
CA THR A 112 12.31 14.95 -2.83
C THR A 112 11.19 14.42 -1.94
N VAL A 113 10.24 15.26 -1.55
CA VAL A 113 9.09 14.88 -0.72
C VAL A 113 8.08 14.06 -1.55
N GLU A 114 7.68 12.90 -1.04
CA GLU A 114 6.77 11.98 -1.73
C GLU A 114 5.39 11.92 -1.07
N SER A 115 5.34 12.02 0.26
CA SER A 115 4.08 12.06 1.00
C SER A 115 4.18 12.96 2.22
N VAL A 116 3.06 13.58 2.58
CA VAL A 116 2.92 14.37 3.81
C VAL A 116 1.58 14.02 4.46
N THR A 117 1.59 13.75 5.75
CA THR A 117 0.39 13.62 6.58
C THR A 117 0.46 14.62 7.72
N VAL A 118 -0.58 15.44 7.83
CA VAL A 118 -0.78 16.36 8.95
C VAL A 118 -1.89 15.81 9.83
N THR A 119 -1.61 15.58 11.11
CA THR A 119 -2.57 15.10 12.12
C THR A 119 -2.69 16.15 13.22
N VAL A 120 -3.90 16.69 13.39
CA VAL A 120 -4.20 17.64 14.46
C VAL A 120 -4.62 16.89 15.70
N ILE A 121 -3.74 16.84 16.69
CA ILE A 121 -3.96 16.13 17.96
C ILE A 121 -4.86 16.97 18.88
N ALA A 122 -4.60 18.28 18.93
CA ALA A 122 -5.42 19.24 19.65
C ALA A 122 -5.50 20.55 18.85
N ALA A 123 -6.62 21.25 18.95
CA ALA A 123 -6.81 22.55 18.33
C ALA A 123 -7.24 23.57 19.40
N GLY A 124 -6.54 24.70 19.45
CA GLY A 124 -6.92 25.88 20.19
C GLY A 124 -8.09 26.63 19.54
N THR A 125 -8.44 27.78 20.11
CA THR A 125 -9.60 28.55 19.65
C THR A 125 -9.43 29.04 18.20
N ALA A 126 -8.23 29.50 17.83
CA ALA A 126 -7.94 29.96 16.48
C ALA A 126 -7.65 28.80 15.51
N GLY A 127 -7.11 27.67 16.00
CA GLY A 127 -6.93 26.41 15.30
C GLY A 127 -5.84 26.45 14.22
N PRO A 128 -5.26 25.30 13.85
CA PRO A 128 -4.18 25.26 12.87
C PRO A 128 -4.71 25.44 11.45
N SER A 129 -3.83 25.86 10.56
CA SER A 129 -4.10 25.90 9.12
C SER A 129 -2.98 25.28 8.31
N VAL A 130 -3.33 24.73 7.15
CA VAL A 130 -2.38 24.23 6.15
C VAL A 130 -2.51 25.08 4.91
N THR A 131 -1.39 25.58 4.41
CA THR A 131 -1.31 26.35 3.16
C THR A 131 -0.63 25.51 2.11
N THR A 132 -1.32 25.30 0.98
CA THR A 132 -0.80 24.65 -0.21
C THR A 132 -0.90 25.57 -1.43
N ALA A 133 -0.50 25.10 -2.61
CA ALA A 133 -0.70 25.83 -3.87
C ALA A 133 -2.16 26.21 -4.15
N SER A 134 -3.13 25.42 -3.65
CA SER A 134 -4.57 25.70 -3.79
C SER A 134 -5.10 26.73 -2.78
N GLY A 135 -4.28 27.17 -1.83
CA GLY A 135 -4.64 28.13 -0.79
C GLY A 135 -4.56 27.57 0.63
N THR A 136 -5.03 28.36 1.58
CA THR A 136 -5.00 28.03 3.02
C THR A 136 -6.32 27.43 3.47
N SER A 137 -6.25 26.27 4.14
CA SER A 137 -7.38 25.58 4.74
C SER A 137 -7.19 25.43 6.24
N ARG A 138 -8.25 25.65 7.02
CA ARG A 138 -8.26 25.40 8.47
C ARG A 138 -8.48 23.92 8.72
N VAL A 139 -7.75 23.36 9.68
CA VAL A 139 -7.84 21.95 10.06
C VAL A 139 -8.29 21.87 11.52
N TYR A 140 -9.18 20.94 11.85
CA TYR A 140 -9.81 20.85 13.17
C TYR A 140 -9.20 19.74 14.04
N GLY A 141 -9.43 19.81 15.35
CA GLY A 141 -8.96 18.78 16.29
C GLY A 141 -9.48 17.39 15.92
N GLY A 142 -8.58 16.42 15.84
CA GLY A 142 -8.85 15.03 15.43
C GLY A 142 -8.82 14.80 13.92
N GLU A 143 -8.68 15.85 13.10
CA GLU A 143 -8.59 15.72 11.65
C GLU A 143 -7.18 15.29 11.22
N SER A 144 -7.11 14.53 10.13
CA SER A 144 -5.86 14.23 9.43
C SER A 144 -6.03 14.46 7.93
N VAL A 145 -5.04 15.10 7.33
CA VAL A 145 -5.01 15.40 5.89
C VAL A 145 -3.72 14.85 5.32
N THR A 146 -3.82 14.16 4.18
CA THR A 146 -2.68 13.52 3.53
C THR A 146 -2.57 13.97 2.08
N TRP A 147 -1.33 14.20 1.65
CA TRP A 147 -0.92 14.40 0.27
C TRP A 147 0.08 13.31 -0.09
N SER A 148 0.00 12.80 -1.32
CA SER A 148 0.93 11.80 -1.82
C SER A 148 1.15 12.04 -3.30
N ALA A 149 2.39 11.89 -3.76
CA ALA A 149 2.69 11.85 -5.17
C ALA A 149 1.96 10.65 -5.80
N LEU A 150 1.33 10.88 -6.94
CA LEU A 150 0.80 9.78 -7.76
C LEU A 150 1.96 9.26 -8.62
N PRO A 151 2.14 7.93 -8.75
CA PRO A 151 3.11 7.40 -9.68
C PRO A 151 2.61 7.66 -11.10
N ASP A 152 3.05 8.76 -11.71
CA ASP A 152 2.80 9.04 -13.12
C ASP A 152 4.04 8.68 -13.94
N VAL A 153 4.01 7.44 -14.46
CA VAL A 153 5.05 6.91 -15.35
C VAL A 153 5.15 7.66 -16.69
N ALA A 154 4.16 8.49 -17.04
CA ALA A 154 4.14 9.28 -18.28
C ALA A 154 4.57 10.74 -18.09
N ALA A 155 4.34 11.33 -16.91
CA ALA A 155 4.77 12.70 -16.58
C ALA A 155 6.12 12.77 -15.84
N GLY A 156 6.64 11.64 -15.35
CA GLY A 156 7.94 11.58 -14.69
C GLY A 156 7.99 12.30 -13.33
N SER A 157 6.85 12.45 -12.65
CA SER A 157 6.79 13.15 -11.36
C SER A 157 6.19 12.25 -10.28
N ASP A 158 7.03 11.42 -9.68
CA ASP A 158 6.77 10.73 -8.40
C ASP A 158 7.02 11.67 -7.19
N GLU A 159 6.85 12.99 -7.39
CA GLU A 159 7.19 14.05 -6.43
C GLU A 159 5.99 14.92 -6.09
N LEU A 160 5.84 15.27 -4.81
CA LEU A 160 4.97 16.35 -4.38
C LEU A 160 5.66 17.69 -4.65
N THR A 161 4.94 18.62 -5.27
CA THR A 161 5.46 19.95 -5.59
C THR A 161 4.56 21.07 -5.06
N GLY A 162 5.13 22.27 -4.94
CA GLY A 162 4.45 23.46 -4.44
C GLY A 162 4.74 23.72 -2.95
N PRO A 163 4.18 24.79 -2.36
CA PRO A 163 4.31 25.01 -0.93
C PRO A 163 3.44 24.00 -0.17
N LEU A 164 3.92 23.55 0.99
CA LEU A 164 3.10 22.92 2.02
C LEU A 164 3.63 23.36 3.37
N SER A 165 2.91 24.31 3.98
CA SER A 165 3.25 24.83 5.30
C SER A 165 2.10 24.65 6.28
N VAL A 166 2.41 24.24 7.51
CA VAL A 166 1.47 24.13 8.61
C VAL A 166 1.71 25.29 9.57
N THR A 167 0.66 26.07 9.85
CA THR A 167 0.70 27.15 10.84
C THR A 167 -0.14 26.77 12.04
N THR A 168 0.47 26.80 13.22
CA THR A 168 -0.17 26.59 14.52
C THR A 168 -0.37 27.90 15.26
N THR A 169 -1.33 27.90 16.17
CA THR A 169 -1.71 28.98 17.08
C THR A 169 -1.72 28.47 18.53
N ASP A 170 -1.97 29.36 19.49
CA ASP A 170 -1.98 29.00 20.91
C ASP A 170 -2.98 27.87 21.20
N GLY A 171 -2.48 26.81 21.84
CA GLY A 171 -3.27 25.63 22.21
C GLY A 171 -3.40 24.57 21.11
N ASP A 172 -2.78 24.76 19.94
CA ASP A 172 -2.69 23.73 18.91
C ASP A 172 -1.62 22.68 19.27
N THR A 173 -1.86 21.44 18.89
CA THR A 173 -0.84 20.39 18.87
C THR A 173 -0.99 19.61 17.57
N VAL A 174 -0.01 19.72 16.68
CA VAL A 174 -0.05 19.13 15.34
C VAL A 174 1.18 18.27 15.11
N ALA A 175 0.99 17.06 14.60
CA ALA A 175 2.05 16.21 14.10
C ALA A 175 2.08 16.28 12.58
N VAL A 176 3.23 16.63 12.01
CA VAL A 176 3.49 16.60 10.56
C VAL A 176 4.46 15.47 10.31
N SER A 177 4.05 14.48 9.52
CA SER A 177 4.91 13.37 9.11
C SER A 177 5.10 13.42 7.60
N TRP A 178 6.30 13.14 7.11
CA TRP A 178 6.57 13.10 5.67
C TRP A 178 7.56 12.01 5.30
N THR A 179 7.50 11.60 4.04
CA THR A 179 8.53 10.76 3.40
C THR A 179 9.28 11.57 2.37
N GLU A 180 10.60 11.35 2.31
CA GLU A 180 11.43 11.93 1.25
C GLU A 180 12.41 10.90 0.70
N ARG A 181 12.71 11.05 -0.58
CA ARG A 181 13.76 10.30 -1.26
C ARG A 181 15.00 11.19 -1.37
N PRO A 182 16.21 10.66 -1.08
CA PRO A 182 17.48 11.40 -1.22
C PRO A 182 17.70 11.98 -2.61
#